data_AF-A0A259MUU9-F1
#
_entry.id   AF-A0A259MUU9-F1
#
_cell.length_a   1.000
_cell.length_b   1.000
_cell.length_c   1.000
_cell.angle_alpha   90.00
_cell.angle_beta   90.00
_cell.angle_gamma   90.00
#
_symmetry.space_group_name_H-M   'P 1'
#
loop_
_entity.id
_entity.type
_entity.pdbx_description
1 polymer ?
#
loop_
_entity_poly.entity_id
_entity_poly.type
_entity_poly.pdbx_seq_one_letter_code
_entity_poly.pdbx_strand_id
1 'polypeptide(L)' 'MTDASSPTTFQRLWLSETIRLREEHAGPLEDAEANRLVRAEQVDLAERIQHRALLLARRDGQWQALLHWLQG' A
#
# COMPACT_ATOMS: atom_id res chain seq x y z
N MET A 1 8.62 11.60 -17.78
CA MET A 1 7.20 11.44 -17.42
C MET A 1 7.12 10.24 -16.50
N THR A 2 7.07 10.47 -15.19
CA THR A 2 6.75 9.41 -14.22
C THR A 2 5.36 8.91 -14.57
N ASP A 3 5.26 7.63 -14.88
CA ASP A 3 3.97 6.99 -15.09
C ASP A 3 3.13 7.19 -13.81
N ALA A 4 2.00 7.90 -13.93
CA ALA A 4 1.11 8.16 -12.81
C ALA A 4 0.54 6.86 -12.20
N SER A 5 0.79 5.71 -12.85
CA SER A 5 0.47 4.38 -12.34
C SER A 5 1.33 3.93 -11.14
N SER A 6 2.55 4.46 -11.00
CA SER A 6 3.55 3.92 -10.07
C SER A 6 3.89 4.90 -8.94
N PRO A 7 3.71 4.52 -7.67
CA PRO A 7 3.95 5.42 -6.54
C PRO A 7 5.44 5.75 -6.39
N THR A 8 5.73 6.97 -5.94
CA THR A 8 7.08 7.34 -5.48
C THR A 8 7.45 6.59 -4.21
N THR A 9 8.74 6.59 -3.84
CA THR A 9 9.19 5.98 -2.57
C THR A 9 8.49 6.59 -1.36
N PHE A 10 8.32 7.91 -1.33
CA PHE A 10 7.60 8.58 -0.24
C PHE A 10 6.14 8.13 -0.18
N GLN A 11 5.45 8.05 -1.32
CA GLN A 11 4.06 7.60 -1.38
C GLN A 11 3.91 6.14 -0.92
N ARG A 12 4.86 5.26 -1.27
CA ARG A 12 4.88 3.87 -0.78
C ARG A 12 4.98 3.81 0.74
N LEU A 13 5.93 4.53 1.33
CA LEU A 13 6.11 4.57 2.78
C LEU A 13 4.90 5.18 3.49
N TRP A 14 4.34 6.26 2.95
CA TRP A 14 3.15 6.90 3.50
C TRP A 14 1.92 5.98 3.46
N LEU A 15 1.73 5.24 2.37
CA LEU A 15 0.66 4.25 2.26
C LEU A 15 0.87 3.09 3.24
N SER A 16 2.11 2.62 3.44
CA SER A 16 2.42 1.63 4.48
C SER A 16 2.02 2.09 5.87
N GLU A 17 2.37 3.31 6.25
CA GLU A 17 1.96 3.87 7.54
C GLU A 17 0.44 4.08 7.63
N THR A 18 -0.21 4.47 6.53
CA THR A 18 -1.67 4.59 6.48
C THR A 18 -2.35 3.24 6.74
N ILE A 19 -1.85 2.15 6.15
CA ILE A 19 -2.36 0.81 6.39
C ILE A 19 -2.08 0.36 7.83
N ARG A 20 -0.88 0.60 8.35
CA ARG A 20 -0.52 0.32 9.76
C ARG A 20 -1.48 1.01 10.73
N LEU A 21 -1.77 2.29 10.50
CA LEU A 21 -2.71 3.08 11.32
C LEU A 21 -4.14 2.57 11.20
N ARG A 22 -4.58 2.10 10.02
CA ARG A 22 -5.90 1.47 9.87
C ARG A 22 -6.00 0.20 10.70
N GLU A 23 -4.96 -0.63 10.69
CA GLU A 23 -4.90 -1.85 11.50
C GLU A 23 -4.93 -1.53 13.00
N GLU A 24 -4.20 -0.49 13.42
CA GLU A 24 -4.17 -0.04 14.82
C GLU A 24 -5.56 0.44 15.31
N HIS A 25 -6.33 1.14 14.48
CA HIS A 25 -7.64 1.68 14.87
C HIS A 25 -8.82 0.73 14.66
N ALA A 26 -8.80 -0.08 13.60
CA ALA A 26 -9.94 -0.92 13.19
C ALA A 26 -9.72 -2.43 13.41
N GLY A 27 -8.53 -2.82 13.84
CA GLY A 27 -8.11 -4.21 13.94
C GLY A 27 -7.55 -4.77 12.62
N PRO A 28 -7.21 -6.07 12.60
CA PRO A 28 -6.57 -6.71 11.45
C PRO A 28 -7.37 -6.54 10.15
N LEU A 29 -6.67 -6.28 9.05
CA LEU A 29 -7.28 -6.20 7.72
C LEU A 29 -7.32 -7.57 7.05
N GLU A 30 -8.40 -7.86 6.32
CA GLU A 30 -8.48 -9.01 5.42
C GLU A 30 -7.46 -8.85 4.28
N ASP A 31 -6.38 -9.62 4.29
CA ASP A 31 -5.23 -9.41 3.40
C ASP A 31 -4.62 -10.70 2.84
N ALA A 32 -5.28 -11.85 3.05
CA ALA A 32 -4.73 -13.17 2.75
C ALA A 32 -4.26 -13.30 1.28
N GLU A 33 -5.00 -12.71 0.35
CA GLU A 33 -4.65 -12.63 -1.06
C GLU A 33 -3.37 -11.82 -1.29
N ALA A 34 -3.29 -10.61 -0.73
CA ALA A 34 -2.12 -9.74 -0.85
C ALA A 34 -0.88 -10.41 -0.25
N ASN A 35 -1.03 -11.04 0.91
CA ASN A 35 0.04 -11.82 1.53
C ASN A 35 0.48 -13.01 0.67
N ARG A 36 -0.44 -13.71 0.01
CA ARG A 36 -0.09 -14.82 -0.89
C ARG A 36 0.72 -14.33 -2.09
N LEU A 37 0.29 -13.25 -2.73
CA LEU A 37 0.99 -12.65 -3.87
C LEU A 37 2.42 -12.23 -3.48
N VAL A 38 2.55 -11.49 -2.38
CA VAL A 38 3.84 -10.97 -1.92
C VAL A 38 4.78 -12.06 -1.41
N ARG A 39 4.26 -13.13 -0.80
CA ARG A 39 5.07 -14.28 -0.36
C ARG A 39 5.64 -15.10 -1.52
N ALA A 40 5.02 -15.05 -2.70
CA ALA A 40 5.55 -15.69 -3.89
C ALA A 40 6.80 -14.98 -4.44
N GLU A 41 7.05 -13.73 -4.01
CA GLU A 41 8.20 -12.93 -4.40
C GLU A 41 9.40 -13.13 -3.45
N GLN A 42 10.60 -13.24 -4.01
CA GLN A 42 11.86 -13.28 -3.25
C GLN A 42 12.38 -11.86 -2.97
N VAL A 43 11.61 -11.11 -2.20
CA VAL A 43 11.94 -9.74 -1.74
C VAL A 43 12.15 -9.69 -0.23
N ASP A 44 12.81 -8.64 0.25
CA ASP A 44 13.06 -8.45 1.68
C ASP A 44 11.77 -8.13 2.45
N LEU A 45 11.82 -8.15 3.79
CA LEU A 45 10.63 -7.91 4.61
C LEU A 45 10.05 -6.51 4.42
N ALA A 46 10.89 -5.48 4.25
CA ALA A 46 10.44 -4.10 4.12
C ALA A 46 9.72 -3.89 2.77
N GLU A 47 10.24 -4.47 1.70
CA GLU A 47 9.61 -4.50 0.38
C GLU A 47 8.29 -5.28 0.43
N ARG A 48 8.24 -6.42 1.12
CA ARG A 48 7.00 -7.19 1.31
C ARG A 48 5.91 -6.37 1.99
N ILE A 49 6.25 -5.66 3.08
CA ILE A 49 5.30 -4.80 3.79
C ILE A 49 4.78 -3.69 2.86
N GLN A 50 5.66 -3.04 2.10
CA GLN A 50 5.28 -1.99 1.16
C GLN A 50 4.40 -2.51 0.01
N HIS A 51 4.72 -3.68 -0.56
CA HIS A 51 3.90 -4.30 -1.60
C HIS A 51 2.51 -4.67 -1.09
N ARG A 52 2.43 -5.31 0.09
CA ARG A 52 1.14 -5.60 0.75
C ARG A 52 0.33 -4.32 0.95
N ALA A 53 0.94 -3.28 1.51
CA ALA A 53 0.28 -2.02 1.77
C ALA A 53 -0.22 -1.36 0.48
N LEU A 54 0.55 -1.40 -0.61
CA LEU A 54 0.14 -0.86 -1.90
C LEU A 54 -1.04 -1.63 -2.50
N LEU A 55 -1.06 -2.96 -2.39
CA LEU A 55 -2.19 -3.78 -2.84
C LEU A 55 -3.47 -3.43 -2.06
N LEU A 56 -3.38 -3.32 -0.73
CA LEU A 56 -4.50 -2.93 0.12
C LEU A 56 -4.97 -1.50 -0.18
N ALA A 57 -4.04 -0.56 -0.32
CA ALA A 57 -4.35 0.84 -0.61
C ALA A 57 -5.06 1.02 -1.96
N ARG A 58 -4.70 0.22 -2.97
CA ARG A 58 -5.38 0.23 -4.28
C ARG A 58 -6.76 -0.41 -4.21
N ARG A 59 -6.88 -1.53 -3.48
CA ARG A 59 -8.15 -2.26 -3.30
C ARG A 59 -9.18 -1.40 -2.57
N ASP A 60 -8.75 -0.74 -1.51
CA ASP A 60 -9.63 -0.02 -0.59
C ASP A 60 -9.76 1.48 -0.93
N GLY A 61 -9.08 1.98 -1.97
CA GLY A 61 -9.25 3.34 -2.50
C GLY A 61 -8.32 4.42 -1.92
N GLN A 62 -7.37 4.08 -1.04
CA GLN A 62 -6.44 5.06 -0.46
C GLN A 62 -5.46 5.61 -1.48
N TRP A 63 -5.05 4.80 -2.46
CA TRP A 63 -4.19 5.28 -3.55
C TRP A 63 -4.88 6.38 -4.37
N GLN A 64 -6.13 6.15 -4.74
CA GLN A 64 -6.94 7.11 -5.49
C GLN A 64 -7.20 8.37 -4.65
N ALA A 65 -7.50 8.22 -3.35
CA ALA A 65 -7.67 9.35 -2.45
C ALA A 65 -6.39 10.21 -2.36
N LEU A 66 -5.21 9.58 -2.27
CA LEU A 66 -3.93 10.27 -2.29
C LEU A 66 -3.69 11.01 -3.61
N LEU A 67 -3.97 10.37 -4.74
CA LEU A 67 -3.84 11.00 -6.05
C LEU A 67 -4.77 12.22 -6.21
N HIS A 68 -6.02 12.12 -5.75
CA HIS A 68 -6.94 13.25 -5.76
C HIS A 68 -6.47 14.39 -4.86
N TRP A 69 -6.00 14.08 -3.64
CA TRP A 69 -5.51 15.08 -2.70
C TRP A 69 -4.29 15.85 -3.24
N LEU A 70 -3.42 15.19 -3.99
CA LEU A 70 -2.25 15.83 -4.62
C LEU A 70 -2.60 16.78 -5.77
N GLN A 71 -3.84 16.76 -6.27
CA GLN A 71 -4.29 17.60 -7.38
C GLN A 71 -4.91 18.93 -6.92
N GLY A 72 -5.24 19.08 -5.63
CA GLY A 72 -5.87 20.28 -5.07
C GLY A 72 -7.39 20.21 -5.09
#